data_AF-A0A368H7B0-F1
#
_entry.id   AF-A0A368H7B0-F1
#
_cell.length_a   1.000
_cell.length_b   1.000
_cell.length_c   1.000
_cell.angle_alpha   90.00
_cell.angle_beta   90.00
_cell.angle_gamma   90.00
#
_symmetry.space_group_name_H-M   'P 1'
#
loop_
_entity.id
_entity.type
_entity.pdbx_description
1 polymer ?
#
loop_
_entity_poly.entity_id
_entity_poly.type
_entity_poly.pdbx_seq_one_letter_code
_entity_poly.pdbx_strand_id
1 'polypeptide(L)'
;MPPKRVGEDEEEWPRRKAPMFNDIEARRLITLYCENRDRYHGKLKTGVRSGETDKQILLKEWSKEISSMGFANRTKAQIEEKIRNEVKKVQKHLRAQKEKRAGIRGGLGPRLPRLASYLEPLAKLLEGKPEERMVAEIEEDMPSSQAVEMIEGDSSDFDCTLFDEDRKPTQSELLAKLAEGATPTKCDASCSKQNPVPSPELAVVSEEGAAEKDKETSEVVDCDMLSLFTIQRSALLEEEMKLAKLKQEEVSIRLEEAKVLLELRRIELERAKLELDRLRAATAERDSPAPTPPSSANQNPNCYNE
;
A
#
# COMPACT_ATOMS: atom_id res chain seq x y z
N MET A 1 -19.09 -16.59 52.34
CA MET A 1 -18.03 -16.36 51.32
C MET A 1 -18.71 -16.32 49.96
N PRO A 2 -18.48 -15.29 49.13
CA PRO A 2 -19.08 -15.24 47.80
C PRO A 2 -18.34 -16.19 46.85
N PRO A 3 -19.05 -16.84 45.90
CA PRO A 3 -18.43 -17.78 44.98
C PRO A 3 -17.53 -17.05 43.97
N LYS A 4 -16.31 -17.56 43.87
CA LYS A 4 -15.28 -17.14 42.93
C LYS A 4 -15.80 -17.41 41.51
N ARG A 5 -16.05 -16.35 40.73
CA ARG A 5 -16.39 -16.48 39.31
C ARG A 5 -15.17 -17.09 38.61
N VAL A 6 -15.32 -18.33 38.17
CA VAL A 6 -14.39 -19.01 37.28
C VAL A 6 -14.46 -18.26 35.96
N GLY A 7 -13.35 -17.61 35.60
CA GLY A 7 -13.21 -16.89 34.34
C GLY A 7 -13.36 -17.88 33.21
N GLU A 8 -14.22 -17.50 32.26
CA GLU A 8 -14.41 -18.18 30.99
C GLU A 8 -13.07 -18.39 30.31
N ASP A 9 -12.93 -19.60 29.79
CA ASP A 9 -11.78 -20.13 29.09
C ASP A 9 -11.25 -19.12 28.06
N GLU A 10 -10.03 -18.62 28.27
CA GLU A 10 -9.22 -18.07 27.18
C GLU A 10 -8.86 -19.22 26.26
N GLU A 11 -9.76 -19.49 25.33
CA GLU A 11 -9.53 -20.29 24.14
C GLU A 11 -8.34 -19.66 23.41
N GLU A 12 -7.15 -20.21 23.66
CA GLU A 12 -5.89 -19.76 23.08
C GLU A 12 -5.92 -20.06 21.58
N TRP A 13 -6.59 -19.17 20.83
CA TRP A 13 -6.62 -19.22 19.38
C TRP A 13 -5.17 -19.23 18.90
N PRO A 14 -4.78 -20.21 18.07
CA PRO A 14 -3.42 -20.25 17.54
C PRO A 14 -3.12 -18.88 16.96
N ARG A 15 -1.96 -18.29 17.33
CA ARG A 15 -1.50 -16.96 16.89
C ARG A 15 -1.30 -16.96 15.38
N ARG A 16 -2.40 -17.00 14.62
CA ARG A 16 -2.43 -16.85 13.18
C ARG A 16 -1.99 -15.42 12.93
N LYS A 17 -0.89 -15.27 12.18
CA LYS A 17 -0.44 -13.97 11.72
C LYS A 17 -1.65 -13.27 11.11
N ALA A 18 -1.97 -12.08 11.62
CA ALA A 18 -3.11 -11.33 11.12
C ALA A 18 -2.99 -11.19 9.60
N PRO A 19 -4.09 -11.36 8.84
CA PRO A 19 -4.06 -11.21 7.38
C PRO A 19 -3.36 -9.92 7.00
N MET A 20 -2.51 -9.94 5.96
CA MET A 20 -1.86 -8.71 5.50
C MET A 20 -2.91 -7.70 5.02
N PHE A 21 -2.63 -6.40 5.16
CA PHE A 21 -3.51 -5.36 4.61
C PHE A 21 -3.51 -5.43 3.09
N ASN A 22 -4.69 -5.46 2.49
CA ASN A 22 -4.84 -5.35 1.04
C ASN A 22 -4.55 -3.90 0.61
N ASP A 23 -4.07 -3.72 -0.62
CA ASP A 23 -3.75 -2.40 -1.18
C ASP A 23 -4.99 -1.50 -1.25
N ILE A 24 -6.18 -2.07 -1.47
CA ILE A 24 -7.44 -1.32 -1.48
C ILE A 24 -7.80 -0.82 -0.07
N GLU A 25 -7.67 -1.67 0.95
CA GLU A 25 -7.84 -1.29 2.37
C GLU A 25 -6.83 -0.21 2.75
N ALA A 26 -5.55 -0.41 2.40
CA ALA A 26 -4.47 0.52 2.71
C ALA A 26 -4.69 1.89 2.05
N ARG A 27 -5.09 1.92 0.78
CA ARG A 27 -5.43 3.15 0.07
C ARG A 27 -6.57 3.88 0.76
N ARG A 28 -7.67 3.20 1.07
CA ARG A 28 -8.82 3.82 1.73
C ARG A 28 -8.45 4.36 3.11
N LEU A 29 -7.68 3.60 3.87
CA LEU A 29 -7.23 4.01 5.21
C LEU A 29 -6.36 5.27 5.18
N ILE A 30 -5.42 5.36 4.24
CA ILE A 30 -4.56 6.54 4.10
C ILE A 30 -5.36 7.77 3.67
N THR A 31 -6.35 7.61 2.78
CA THR A 31 -7.28 8.70 2.44
C THR A 31 -8.02 9.22 3.67
N LEU A 32 -8.65 8.34 4.45
CA LEU A 32 -9.39 8.71 5.67
C LEU A 32 -8.51 9.42 6.70
N TYR A 33 -7.27 8.94 6.88
CA TYR A 33 -6.30 9.55 7.77
C TYR A 33 -5.89 10.95 7.31
N CYS A 34 -5.63 11.15 6.01
CA CYS A 34 -5.28 12.46 5.46
C CYS A 34 -6.43 13.47 5.61
N GLU A 35 -7.67 13.05 5.35
CA GLU A 35 -8.87 13.88 5.48
C GLU A 35 -9.13 14.34 6.91
N ASN A 36 -8.85 13.49 7.90
CA ASN A 36 -9.17 13.73 9.31
C ASN A 36 -7.93 13.93 10.19
N ARG A 37 -6.79 14.27 9.58
CA ARG A 37 -5.50 14.31 10.29
C ARG A 37 -5.52 15.24 11.50
N ASP A 38 -6.11 16.42 11.36
CA ASP A 38 -6.09 17.42 12.42
C ASP A 38 -6.98 17.02 13.60
N ARG A 39 -8.10 16.31 13.34
CA ARG A 39 -8.93 15.67 14.37
C ARG A 39 -8.20 14.52 15.03
N TYR A 40 -7.52 13.68 14.25
CA TYR A 40 -6.79 12.52 14.73
C TYR A 40 -5.61 12.89 15.65
N HIS A 41 -4.90 13.99 15.33
CA HIS A 41 -3.81 14.54 16.14
C HIS A 41 -4.24 15.71 17.03
N GLY A 42 -5.54 15.93 17.16
CA GLY A 42 -6.10 17.01 17.98
C GLY A 42 -5.72 16.80 19.44
N LYS A 43 -5.20 17.85 20.08
CA LYS A 43 -4.97 17.83 21.53
C LYS A 43 -6.33 17.95 22.22
N LEU A 44 -6.69 16.97 23.04
CA LEU A 44 -7.84 17.09 23.93
C LEU A 44 -7.60 18.29 24.85
N LYS A 45 -8.61 19.14 25.02
CA LYS A 45 -8.55 20.19 26.04
C LYS A 45 -8.58 19.52 27.41
N THR A 46 -7.41 19.42 28.02
CA THR A 46 -7.19 18.91 29.38
C THR A 46 -8.10 19.68 30.34
N GLY A 47 -9.18 19.07 30.83
CA GLY A 47 -10.09 19.74 31.77
C GLY A 47 -11.49 19.14 31.88
N VAL A 48 -11.96 18.37 30.90
CA VAL A 48 -13.28 17.72 30.97
C VAL A 48 -13.11 16.21 31.13
N ARG A 49 -13.74 15.66 32.18
CA ARG A 49 -13.69 14.24 32.56
C ARG A 49 -14.21 13.35 31.42
N SER A 50 -13.31 12.52 30.89
CA SER A 50 -13.48 11.19 30.26
C SER A 50 -14.65 10.97 29.30
N GLY A 51 -14.55 11.52 28.09
CA GLY A 51 -15.23 10.99 26.89
C GLY A 51 -14.27 10.21 25.98
N GLU A 52 -14.82 9.38 25.08
CA GLU A 52 -14.04 8.73 24.00
C GLU A 52 -13.37 9.84 23.17
N THR A 53 -12.05 9.76 22.99
CA THR A 53 -11.27 10.81 22.31
C THR A 53 -11.58 10.85 20.82
N ASP A 54 -11.44 11.99 20.15
CA ASP A 54 -11.64 12.08 18.69
C ASP A 54 -10.84 11.01 17.93
N LYS A 55 -9.60 10.78 18.36
CA LYS A 55 -8.76 9.69 17.84
C LYS A 55 -9.41 8.31 18.02
N GLN A 56 -9.95 8.01 19.20
CA GLN A 56 -10.61 6.73 19.48
C GLN A 56 -11.91 6.55 18.69
N ILE A 57 -12.67 7.62 18.49
CA ILE A 57 -13.89 7.65 17.65
C ILE A 57 -13.51 7.36 16.20
N LEU A 58 -12.53 8.08 15.65
CA LEU A 58 -12.04 7.87 14.29
C LEU A 58 -11.51 6.45 14.08
N LEU A 59 -10.69 5.93 15.00
CA LEU A 59 -10.18 4.55 14.90
C LEU A 59 -11.32 3.50 14.94
N LYS A 60 -12.41 3.77 15.66
CA LYS A 60 -13.61 2.92 15.68
C LYS A 60 -14.34 2.96 14.34
N GLU A 61 -14.54 4.15 13.79
CA GLU A 61 -15.19 4.36 12.50
C GLU A 61 -14.39 3.71 11.37
N TRP A 62 -13.09 3.96 11.31
CA TRP A 62 -12.21 3.39 10.28
C TRP A 62 -12.09 1.87 10.39
N SER A 63 -12.04 1.32 11.60
CA SER A 63 -12.08 -0.14 11.82
C SER A 63 -13.36 -0.74 11.22
N LYS A 64 -14.52 -0.12 11.44
CA LYS A 64 -15.80 -0.56 10.86
C LYS A 64 -15.82 -0.42 9.34
N GLU A 65 -15.38 0.72 8.83
CA GLU A 65 -15.37 1.01 7.39
C GLU A 65 -14.44 0.07 6.63
N ILE A 66 -13.19 -0.10 7.07
CA ILE A 66 -12.24 -1.00 6.43
C ILE A 66 -12.72 -2.45 6.50
N SER A 67 -13.27 -2.89 7.64
CA SER A 67 -13.82 -4.25 7.76
C SER A 67 -15.04 -4.47 6.85
N SER A 68 -15.84 -3.42 6.58
CA SER A 68 -16.98 -3.50 5.68
C SER A 68 -16.61 -3.72 4.21
N MET A 69 -15.34 -3.54 3.84
CA MET A 69 -14.84 -3.82 2.49
C MET A 69 -14.72 -5.33 2.18
N GLY A 70 -14.84 -6.19 3.20
CA GLY A 70 -14.98 -7.64 3.02
C GLY A 70 -13.68 -8.44 2.91
N PHE A 71 -12.50 -7.83 3.10
CA PHE A 71 -11.22 -8.54 3.04
C PHE A 71 -10.87 -9.25 4.35
N ALA A 72 -10.87 -8.51 5.46
CA ALA A 72 -10.64 -9.05 6.80
C ALA A 72 -11.19 -8.11 7.86
N ASN A 73 -11.56 -8.66 9.02
CA ASN A 73 -11.95 -7.85 10.17
C ASN A 73 -10.72 -7.18 10.78
N ARG A 74 -10.71 -5.85 10.81
CA ARG A 74 -9.59 -5.04 11.33
C ARG A 74 -9.95 -4.42 12.66
N THR A 75 -9.11 -4.59 13.67
CA THR A 75 -9.29 -3.97 14.98
C THR A 75 -8.75 -2.54 15.01
N LYS A 76 -9.21 -1.71 15.95
CA LYS A 76 -8.72 -0.33 16.15
C LYS A 76 -7.18 -0.27 16.26
N ALA A 77 -6.59 -1.22 16.99
CA ALA A 77 -5.14 -1.31 17.19
C ALA A 77 -4.39 -1.62 15.89
N GLN A 78 -4.93 -2.51 15.05
CA GLN A 78 -4.34 -2.83 13.74
C GLN A 78 -4.39 -1.64 12.79
N ILE A 79 -5.51 -0.90 12.79
CA ILE A 79 -5.66 0.34 12.02
C ILE A 79 -4.62 1.38 12.46
N GLU A 80 -4.50 1.60 13.77
CA GLU A 80 -3.55 2.55 14.33
C GLU A 80 -2.09 2.18 14.00
N GLU A 81 -1.74 0.91 14.18
CA GLU A 81 -0.40 0.40 13.86
C GLU A 81 -0.08 0.53 12.37
N LYS A 82 -1.06 0.24 11.50
CA LYS A 82 -0.90 0.43 10.05
C LYS A 82 -0.62 1.89 9.69
N ILE A 83 -1.36 2.84 10.26
CA ILE A 83 -1.13 4.27 10.06
C ILE A 83 0.28 4.67 10.52
N ARG A 84 0.70 4.26 11.73
CA ARG A 84 2.04 4.56 12.24
C ARG A 84 3.14 4.07 11.30
N ASN A 85 3.02 2.84 10.80
CA ASN A 85 3.99 2.25 9.88
C ASN A 85 4.07 2.98 8.55
N GLU A 86 2.93 3.35 7.95
CA GLU A 86 2.92 4.10 6.70
C GLU A 86 3.46 5.53 6.88
N VAL A 87 3.12 6.22 7.98
CA VAL A 87 3.69 7.54 8.31
C VAL A 87 5.21 7.44 8.46
N LYS A 88 5.72 6.45 9.21
CA LYS A 88 7.16 6.22 9.39
C LYS A 88 7.86 5.96 8.05
N LYS A 89 7.24 5.16 7.18
CA LYS A 89 7.74 4.85 5.83
C LYS A 89 7.83 6.11 4.97
N VAL A 90 6.79 6.94 4.95
CA VAL A 90 6.77 8.20 4.21
C VAL A 90 7.80 9.19 4.76
N GLN A 91 7.90 9.35 6.08
CA GLN A 91 8.91 10.21 6.70
C GLN A 91 10.35 9.77 6.37
N LYS A 92 10.62 8.46 6.36
CA LYS A 92 11.93 7.91 5.94
C LYS A 92 12.22 8.26 4.48
N HIS A 93 11.22 8.13 3.61
CA HIS A 93 11.34 8.49 2.19
C HIS A 93 11.61 9.99 2.01
N LEU A 94 10.87 10.86 2.70
CA LEU A 94 11.06 12.32 2.63
C LEU A 94 12.42 12.75 3.17
N ARG A 95 12.90 12.18 4.29
CA ARG A 95 14.24 12.47 4.81
C ARG A 95 15.33 12.10 3.81
N ALA A 96 15.25 10.90 3.24
CA ALA A 96 16.23 10.46 2.26
C ALA A 96 16.13 11.25 0.94
N GLN A 97 14.94 11.75 0.55
CA GLN A 97 14.81 12.70 -0.56
C GLN A 97 15.45 14.06 -0.24
N LYS A 98 15.22 14.61 0.96
CA LYS A 98 15.84 15.87 1.40
C LYS A 98 17.36 15.76 1.45
N GLU A 99 17.91 14.67 1.97
CA GLU A 99 19.35 14.39 2.00
C GLU A 99 19.96 14.35 0.60
N LYS A 100 19.27 13.71 -0.36
CA LYS A 100 19.68 13.71 -1.78
C LYS A 100 19.67 15.10 -2.42
N ARG A 101 18.74 15.97 -2.03
CA ARG A 101 18.66 17.35 -2.53
C ARG A 101 19.70 18.27 -1.87
N ALA A 102 19.95 18.09 -0.57
CA ALA A 102 20.93 18.87 0.19
C ALA A 102 22.38 18.48 -0.15
N GLY A 103 22.62 17.23 -0.57
CA GLY A 103 23.92 16.70 -0.93
C GLY A 103 24.39 17.09 -2.33
N ILE A 104 24.82 18.34 -2.53
CA ILE A 104 25.69 18.77 -3.65
C ILE A 104 27.13 18.25 -3.42
N ARG A 105 27.29 16.99 -3.01
CA ARG A 105 28.60 16.37 -2.81
C ARG A 105 28.62 14.95 -3.39
N GLY A 106 28.43 14.89 -4.70
CA GLY A 106 29.09 13.96 -5.64
C GLY A 106 28.90 12.44 -5.49
N GLY A 107 28.19 11.95 -4.49
CA GLY A 107 27.97 10.51 -4.31
C GLY A 107 26.70 10.04 -5.00
N LEU A 108 26.78 9.00 -5.84
CA LEU A 108 25.64 8.22 -6.32
C LEU A 108 24.94 7.56 -5.11
N GLY A 109 24.10 8.32 -4.42
CA GLY A 109 23.37 7.83 -3.25
C GLY A 109 22.48 6.64 -3.62
N PRO A 110 22.24 5.69 -2.68
CA PRO A 110 21.42 4.51 -2.93
C PRO A 110 20.09 4.87 -3.58
N ARG A 111 19.72 4.19 -4.67
CA ARG A 111 18.41 4.37 -5.30
C ARG A 111 17.34 4.07 -4.25
N LEU A 112 16.53 5.08 -3.92
CA LEU A 112 15.48 4.90 -2.92
C LEU A 112 14.34 4.13 -3.58
N PRO A 113 13.79 3.09 -2.93
CA PRO A 113 12.59 2.45 -3.42
C PRO A 113 11.49 3.49 -3.65
N ARG A 114 10.82 3.38 -4.81
CA ARG A 114 9.69 4.24 -5.14
C ARG A 114 8.61 4.04 -4.09
N LEU A 115 8.07 5.15 -3.58
CA LEU A 115 6.96 5.12 -2.65
C LEU A 115 5.71 4.57 -3.39
N ALA A 116 4.90 3.77 -2.70
CA ALA A 116 3.65 3.28 -3.28
C ALA A 116 2.72 4.47 -3.59
N SER A 117 2.01 4.42 -4.72
CA SER A 117 1.21 5.55 -5.22
C SER A 117 0.12 6.00 -4.25
N TYR A 118 -0.48 5.09 -3.47
CA TYR A 118 -1.50 5.46 -2.47
C TYR A 118 -0.94 6.26 -1.29
N LEU A 119 0.38 6.35 -1.13
CA LEU A 119 1.04 7.13 -0.08
C LEU A 119 1.43 8.54 -0.55
N GLU A 120 1.25 8.87 -1.84
CA GLU A 120 1.53 10.20 -2.38
C GLU A 120 0.75 11.32 -1.66
N PRO A 121 -0.56 11.16 -1.34
CA PRO A 121 -1.30 12.17 -0.58
C PRO A 121 -0.68 12.41 0.80
N LEU A 122 -0.23 11.35 1.46
CA LEU A 122 0.42 11.44 2.77
C LEU A 122 1.80 12.10 2.67
N ALA A 123 2.57 11.80 1.62
CA ALA A 123 3.85 12.44 1.36
C ALA A 123 3.69 13.95 1.14
N LYS A 124 2.75 14.36 0.29
CA LYS A 124 2.43 15.78 0.05
C LYS A 124 2.03 16.51 1.32
N LEU A 125 1.19 15.86 2.15
CA LEU A 125 0.74 16.41 3.41
C LEU A 125 1.90 16.61 4.40
N LEU A 126 2.85 15.67 4.46
CA LEU A 126 4.00 15.73 5.37
C LEU A 126 5.14 16.61 4.85
N GLU A 127 5.26 16.80 3.53
CA GLU A 127 6.24 17.71 2.92
C GLU A 127 5.89 19.17 3.20
N GLY A 128 4.60 19.51 3.21
CA GLY A 128 4.09 20.87 3.43
C GLY A 128 4.13 21.39 4.87
N LYS A 129 4.59 20.60 5.84
CA LYS A 129 4.94 21.10 7.18
C LYS A 129 6.45 21.21 7.28
N PRO A 130 7.06 22.35 6.86
CA PRO A 130 8.36 22.67 7.41
C PRO A 130 8.15 22.73 8.93
N GLU A 131 8.93 21.96 9.68
CA GLU A 131 9.18 22.27 11.08
C GLU A 131 9.89 23.62 11.10
N GLU A 132 9.13 24.71 10.92
CA GLU A 132 9.51 26.07 11.32
C GLU A 132 9.50 26.16 12.85
N ARG A 133 10.13 25.17 13.49
CA ARG A 133 10.42 25.18 14.92
C ARG A 133 11.93 25.31 15.01
N MET A 134 12.34 26.53 15.35
CA MET A 134 13.64 26.85 15.95
C MET A 134 14.83 26.87 14.99
N VAL A 135 14.78 27.77 14.02
CA VAL A 135 15.86 28.77 13.97
C VAL A 135 15.18 30.07 14.33
N ALA A 136 14.87 30.22 15.63
CA ALA A 136 14.82 31.55 16.18
C ALA A 136 16.23 32.09 15.98
N GLU A 137 16.36 32.90 14.93
CA GLU A 137 17.24 34.05 14.86
C GLU A 137 17.79 34.34 16.26
N ILE A 138 19.03 33.91 16.48
CA ILE A 138 19.85 34.47 17.54
C ILE A 138 20.10 35.90 17.07
N GLU A 139 19.15 36.80 17.30
CA GLU A 139 19.48 38.19 17.47
C GLU A 139 20.45 38.21 18.65
N GLU A 140 21.72 38.42 18.33
CA GLU A 140 22.75 38.78 19.29
C GLU A 140 22.34 40.10 19.93
N ASP A 141 21.51 40.04 20.96
CA ASP A 141 21.41 41.13 21.91
C ASP A 141 21.71 40.61 23.32
N MET A 142 22.94 40.89 23.69
CA MET A 142 23.53 40.85 25.01
C MET A 142 22.70 41.71 25.98
N PRO A 143 22.30 41.16 27.14
CA PRO A 143 22.55 41.91 28.37
C PRO A 143 23.02 41.02 29.52
N SER A 144 24.21 41.40 30.01
CA SER A 144 24.62 41.48 31.42
C SER A 144 23.81 40.71 32.47
N SER A 145 24.44 39.65 32.99
CA SER A 145 24.58 39.34 34.42
C SER A 145 23.36 39.53 35.33
N GLN A 146 22.56 38.48 35.50
CA GLN A 146 21.90 38.25 36.78
C GLN A 146 21.82 36.77 37.09
N ALA A 147 22.56 36.38 38.13
CA ALA A 147 22.54 35.07 38.73
C ALA A 147 21.12 34.76 39.25
N VAL A 148 20.50 33.71 38.73
CA VAL A 148 19.29 33.12 39.31
C VAL A 148 19.50 31.63 39.45
N GLU A 149 19.11 31.18 40.64
CA GLU A 149 19.45 29.95 41.32
C GLU A 149 19.01 28.67 40.60
N MET A 150 19.84 27.65 40.81
CA MET A 150 19.63 26.26 40.42
C MET A 150 18.42 25.68 41.16
N ILE A 151 17.38 25.29 40.42
CA ILE A 151 16.39 24.33 40.91
C ILE A 151 16.70 22.99 40.26
N GLU A 152 17.26 22.10 41.06
CA GLU A 152 17.45 20.67 40.77
C GLU A 152 16.07 20.03 40.50
N GLY A 153 15.86 19.64 39.25
CA GLY A 153 14.68 18.89 38.80
C GLY A 153 15.14 17.63 38.09
N ASP A 154 15.39 16.60 38.89
CA ASP A 154 15.55 15.17 38.59
C ASP A 154 15.13 14.76 37.17
N SER A 155 16.10 14.78 36.26
CA SER A 155 15.96 14.29 34.88
C SER A 155 16.35 12.83 34.87
N SER A 156 15.34 11.98 34.98
CA SER A 156 15.45 10.52 34.85
C SER A 156 16.31 10.12 33.65
N ASP A 157 17.38 9.39 33.94
CA ASP A 157 18.21 8.65 33.01
C ASP A 157 17.37 7.71 32.14
N PHE A 158 17.04 8.13 30.93
CA PHE A 158 16.63 7.20 29.87
C PHE A 158 17.89 6.68 29.18
N ASP A 159 18.34 5.53 29.68
CA ASP A 159 19.39 4.69 29.15
C ASP A 159 19.15 4.41 27.65
N CYS A 160 19.85 5.17 26.80
CA CYS A 160 19.82 5.07 25.34
C CYS A 160 20.88 4.08 24.81
N THR A 161 21.06 2.93 25.45
CA THR A 161 22.02 1.90 24.98
C THR A 161 21.38 0.70 24.27
N LEU A 162 20.05 0.70 24.05
CA LEU A 162 19.33 -0.48 23.52
C LEU A 162 19.33 -0.65 21.99
N PHE A 163 20.14 0.09 21.22
CA PHE A 163 20.13 -0.01 19.74
C PHE A 163 21.51 -0.11 19.08
N ASP A 164 22.51 -0.68 19.76
CA ASP A 164 23.81 -0.98 19.13
C ASP A 164 23.81 -2.31 18.32
N GLU A 165 22.72 -3.08 18.29
CA GLU A 165 22.66 -4.35 17.56
C GLU A 165 22.51 -4.22 16.02
N ASP A 166 22.24 -3.03 15.50
CA ASP A 166 22.12 -2.78 14.04
C ASP A 166 23.40 -2.17 13.42
N ARG A 167 24.52 -2.16 14.15
CA ARG A 167 25.79 -1.73 13.59
C ARG A 167 26.28 -2.78 12.59
N LYS A 168 26.44 -2.35 11.33
CA LYS A 168 27.02 -3.19 10.27
C LYS A 168 28.39 -3.70 10.72
N PRO A 169 28.67 -5.03 10.65
CA PRO A 169 29.94 -5.61 11.04
C PRO A 169 31.09 -4.90 10.34
N THR A 170 32.14 -4.61 11.10
CA THR A 170 33.33 -3.95 10.55
C THR A 170 34.10 -4.95 9.68
N GLN A 171 34.82 -4.49 8.65
CA GLN A 171 35.53 -5.39 7.72
C GLN A 171 36.54 -6.31 8.44
N SER A 172 37.09 -5.88 9.58
CA SER A 172 37.95 -6.68 10.46
C SER A 172 37.22 -7.86 11.12
N GLU A 173 35.96 -7.71 11.51
CA GLU A 173 35.16 -8.79 12.11
C GLU A 173 34.74 -9.84 11.07
N LEU A 174 34.49 -9.41 9.83
CA LEU A 174 34.23 -10.35 8.71
C LEU A 174 35.46 -11.19 8.39
N LEU A 175 36.66 -10.59 8.44
CA LEU A 175 37.92 -11.33 8.24
C LEU A 175 38.20 -12.31 9.39
N ALA A 176 37.91 -11.96 10.64
CA ALA A 176 38.07 -12.86 11.77
C ALA A 176 37.16 -14.10 11.66
N LYS A 177 35.90 -13.94 11.23
CA LYS A 177 34.97 -15.07 11.05
C LYS A 177 35.34 -16.01 9.90
N LEU A 178 36.08 -15.53 8.90
CA LEU A 178 36.62 -16.38 7.83
C LEU A 178 37.81 -17.22 8.30
N ALA A 179 38.54 -16.78 9.33
CA ALA A 179 39.69 -17.51 9.87
C ALA A 179 39.28 -18.68 10.79
N GLU A 180 38.11 -18.61 11.44
CA GLU A 180 37.67 -19.62 12.43
C GLU A 180 37.00 -20.86 11.81
N GLY A 181 36.77 -20.90 10.49
CA GLY A 181 36.05 -21.98 9.81
C GLY A 181 36.89 -23.08 9.15
N ALA A 182 38.23 -22.97 9.14
CA ALA A 182 39.08 -23.90 8.41
C ALA A 182 39.46 -25.13 9.24
N THR A 183 38.57 -26.12 9.32
CA THR A 183 38.97 -27.51 9.62
C THR A 183 39.19 -28.28 8.32
N PRO A 184 40.26 -29.09 8.20
CA PRO A 184 40.60 -29.76 6.95
C PRO A 184 39.78 -31.04 6.81
N THR A 185 38.65 -30.98 6.13
CA THR A 185 37.94 -32.18 5.70
C THR A 185 38.57 -32.68 4.41
N LYS A 186 39.36 -33.75 4.52
CA LYS A 186 39.78 -34.60 3.40
C LYS A 186 38.54 -35.12 2.68
N CYS A 187 38.43 -34.83 1.38
CA CYS A 187 37.55 -35.55 0.49
C CYS A 187 38.37 -36.01 -0.70
N ASP A 188 38.57 -37.33 -0.73
CA ASP A 188 39.27 -38.05 -1.78
C ASP A 188 38.55 -37.95 -3.14
N ALA A 189 39.37 -38.11 -4.17
CA ALA A 189 39.01 -38.13 -5.57
C ALA A 189 37.86 -39.09 -5.92
N SER A 190 36.99 -38.67 -6.85
CA SER A 190 36.75 -39.50 -8.04
C SER A 190 36.16 -38.71 -9.20
N CYS A 191 36.62 -39.12 -10.38
CA CYS A 191 36.51 -38.54 -11.69
C CYS A 191 35.14 -38.84 -12.33
N SER A 192 34.57 -37.94 -13.14
CA SER A 192 33.93 -38.38 -14.39
C SER A 192 33.80 -37.28 -15.43
N LYS A 193 34.14 -37.68 -16.65
CA LYS A 193 34.28 -36.93 -17.89
C LYS A 193 32.92 -36.66 -18.53
N GLN A 194 32.78 -35.56 -19.29
CA GLN A 194 32.32 -35.59 -20.70
C GLN A 194 32.36 -34.20 -21.39
N ASN A 195 33.27 -34.14 -22.38
CA ASN A 195 33.23 -33.53 -23.73
C ASN A 195 32.61 -32.14 -24.03
N PRO A 196 33.39 -31.24 -24.68
CA PRO A 196 32.88 -30.12 -25.46
C PRO A 196 32.62 -30.51 -26.94
N VAL A 197 31.55 -29.96 -27.52
CA VAL A 197 31.15 -30.12 -28.93
C VAL A 197 31.73 -28.96 -29.78
N PRO A 198 32.22 -29.21 -31.01
CA PRO A 198 32.92 -28.22 -31.84
C PRO A 198 32.04 -27.45 -32.84
N SER A 199 32.62 -26.37 -33.38
CA SER A 199 32.16 -25.48 -34.47
C SER A 199 31.68 -26.15 -35.77
N PRO A 200 31.15 -25.34 -36.70
CA PRO A 200 31.85 -25.11 -37.98
C PRO A 200 31.92 -23.59 -38.28
N GLU A 201 33.04 -22.99 -38.69
CA GLU A 201 33.85 -23.15 -39.92
C GLU A 201 33.08 -22.75 -41.20
N LEU A 202 33.33 -21.52 -41.68
CA LEU A 202 33.35 -21.21 -43.12
C LEU A 202 34.47 -20.20 -43.43
N ALA A 203 35.26 -20.60 -44.41
CA ALA A 203 36.51 -20.04 -44.91
C ALA A 203 36.30 -18.81 -45.81
N VAL A 204 37.15 -17.77 -45.67
CA VAL A 204 38.29 -17.40 -46.55
C VAL A 204 37.91 -17.02 -47.99
N VAL A 205 38.14 -15.75 -48.36
CA VAL A 205 38.93 -15.36 -49.55
C VAL A 205 39.67 -14.04 -49.24
N SER A 206 41.00 -14.08 -49.30
CA SER A 206 41.95 -12.97 -49.27
C SER A 206 41.88 -12.10 -50.53
N GLU A 207 42.30 -10.84 -50.47
CA GLU A 207 43.32 -10.30 -51.38
C GLU A 207 44.13 -9.18 -50.71
N GLU A 208 45.35 -9.06 -51.22
CA GLU A 208 46.57 -8.53 -50.68
C GLU A 208 46.82 -7.11 -51.20
N GLY A 209 47.23 -6.17 -50.35
CA GLY A 209 47.50 -4.80 -50.75
C GLY A 209 48.39 -4.08 -49.74
N ALA A 210 49.61 -3.79 -50.17
CA ALA A 210 50.75 -3.45 -49.34
C ALA A 210 50.75 -2.03 -48.72
N ALA A 211 51.57 -1.95 -47.67
CA ALA A 211 52.45 -0.83 -47.30
C ALA A 211 51.87 0.39 -46.54
N GLU A 212 52.54 0.65 -45.41
CA GLU A 212 52.78 1.96 -44.77
C GLU A 212 51.61 2.71 -44.10
N LYS A 213 51.48 2.55 -42.78
CA LYS A 213 51.97 3.54 -41.78
C LYS A 213 51.41 3.24 -40.38
N ASP A 214 52.32 3.16 -39.42
CA ASP A 214 52.03 3.25 -38.00
C ASP A 214 51.26 4.54 -37.67
N LYS A 215 49.99 4.42 -37.25
CA LYS A 215 49.23 5.30 -36.32
C LYS A 215 47.71 5.14 -36.54
N GLU A 216 47.09 4.06 -36.06
CA GLU A 216 45.63 4.08 -35.85
C GLU A 216 45.16 2.85 -35.06
N THR A 217 45.28 2.88 -33.73
CA THR A 217 44.71 1.85 -32.85
C THR A 217 43.70 2.41 -31.87
N SER A 218 43.11 3.59 -32.17
CA SER A 218 42.17 4.28 -31.28
C SER A 218 40.73 4.31 -31.77
N GLU A 219 40.44 4.06 -33.05
CA GLU A 219 39.08 4.24 -33.60
C GLU A 219 38.20 2.97 -33.61
N VAL A 220 38.78 1.76 -33.49
CA VAL A 220 38.01 0.51 -33.59
C VAL A 220 37.16 0.23 -32.33
N VAL A 221 37.45 0.87 -31.20
CA VAL A 221 36.73 0.68 -29.93
C VAL A 221 35.43 1.50 -29.87
N ASP A 222 35.31 2.56 -30.68
CA ASP A 222 34.15 3.47 -30.62
C ASP A 222 32.91 2.93 -31.36
N CYS A 223 33.08 2.02 -32.33
CA CYS A 223 31.96 1.39 -33.04
C CYS A 223 31.12 0.45 -32.14
N ASP A 224 31.74 -0.29 -31.23
CA ASP A 224 31.03 -1.22 -30.35
C ASP A 224 30.22 -0.52 -29.26
N MET A 225 30.68 0.66 -28.82
CA MET A 225 29.99 1.43 -27.79
C MET A 225 28.68 2.02 -28.31
N LEU A 226 28.68 2.57 -29.53
CA LEU A 226 27.48 3.06 -30.21
C LEU A 226 26.47 1.94 -30.49
N SER A 227 26.95 0.75 -30.84
CA SER A 227 26.11 -0.45 -31.02
C SER A 227 25.34 -0.80 -29.74
N LEU A 228 26.01 -0.82 -28.58
CA LEU A 228 25.36 -1.09 -27.29
C LEU A 228 24.25 -0.08 -26.96
N PHE A 229 24.48 1.21 -27.22
CA PHE A 229 23.46 2.25 -27.00
C PHE A 229 22.24 2.07 -27.89
N THR A 230 22.43 1.67 -29.15
CA THR A 230 21.30 1.40 -30.06
C THR A 230 20.48 0.18 -29.62
N ILE A 231 21.13 -0.89 -29.15
CA ILE A 231 20.47 -2.08 -28.60
C ILE A 231 19.70 -1.74 -27.32
N GLN A 232 20.27 -0.94 -26.43
CA GLN A 232 19.58 -0.55 -25.20
C GLN A 232 18.37 0.34 -25.47
N ARG A 233 18.48 1.25 -26.45
CA ARG A 233 17.38 2.12 -26.87
C ARG A 233 16.25 1.35 -27.54
N SER A 234 16.56 0.36 -28.38
CA SER A 234 15.52 -0.48 -29.01
C SER A 234 14.77 -1.31 -27.97
N ALA A 235 15.48 -1.88 -26.98
CA ALA A 235 14.86 -2.62 -25.88
C ALA A 235 13.91 -1.73 -25.05
N LEU A 236 14.30 -0.48 -24.76
CA LEU A 236 13.43 0.47 -24.06
C LEU A 236 12.16 0.81 -24.86
N LEU A 237 12.29 1.04 -26.16
CA LEU A 237 11.13 1.31 -27.03
C LEU A 237 10.18 0.12 -27.10
N GLU A 238 10.71 -1.11 -27.14
CA GLU A 238 9.89 -2.32 -27.12
C GLU A 238 9.09 -2.45 -25.81
N GLU A 239 9.74 -2.18 -24.67
CA GLU A 239 9.07 -2.18 -23.36
C GLU A 239 8.02 -1.06 -23.24
N GLU A 240 8.29 0.14 -23.78
CA GLU A 240 7.31 1.22 -23.84
C GLU A 240 6.10 0.84 -24.69
N MET A 241 6.31 0.17 -25.83
CA MET A 241 5.22 -0.34 -26.67
C MET A 241 4.40 -1.44 -25.97
N LYS A 242 5.04 -2.37 -25.27
CA LYS A 242 4.36 -3.39 -24.46
C LYS A 242 3.52 -2.75 -23.37
N LEU A 243 4.07 -1.77 -22.66
CA LEU A 243 3.37 -1.05 -21.60
C LEU A 243 2.18 -0.24 -22.14
N ALA A 244 2.30 0.35 -23.33
CA ALA A 244 1.19 1.01 -24.00
C ALA A 244 0.05 0.03 -24.35
N LYS A 245 0.38 -1.16 -24.86
CA LYS A 245 -0.60 -2.23 -25.15
C LYS A 245 -1.33 -2.70 -23.90
N LEU A 246 -0.60 -2.99 -22.82
CA LEU A 246 -1.21 -3.42 -21.56
C LEU A 246 -2.15 -2.36 -20.97
N LYS A 247 -1.79 -1.07 -21.07
CA LYS A 247 -2.68 0.01 -20.66
C LYS A 247 -3.95 0.10 -21.51
N GLN A 248 -3.83 -0.12 -22.81
CA GLN A 248 -4.99 -0.15 -23.71
C GLN A 248 -5.91 -1.33 -23.38
N GLU A 249 -5.35 -2.51 -23.14
CA GLU A 249 -6.08 -3.70 -22.71
C GLU A 249 -6.77 -3.48 -21.35
N GLU A 250 -6.09 -2.86 -20.38
CA GLU A 250 -6.69 -2.52 -19.07
C GLU A 250 -7.91 -1.60 -19.24
N VAL A 251 -7.82 -0.57 -20.07
CA VAL A 251 -8.95 0.34 -20.35
C VAL A 251 -10.09 -0.42 -21.04
N SER A 252 -9.78 -1.33 -21.97
CA SER A 252 -10.77 -2.17 -22.63
C SER A 252 -11.50 -3.09 -21.63
N ILE A 253 -10.77 -3.73 -20.70
CA ILE A 253 -11.35 -4.59 -19.67
C ILE A 253 -12.29 -3.78 -18.77
N ARG A 254 -11.86 -2.61 -18.29
CA ARG A 254 -12.70 -1.73 -17.46
C ARG A 254 -13.97 -1.27 -18.17
N LEU A 255 -13.89 -1.05 -19.49
CA LEU A 255 -15.05 -0.69 -20.29
C LEU A 255 -16.05 -1.86 -20.36
N GLU A 256 -15.58 -3.09 -20.57
CA GLU A 256 -16.43 -4.28 -20.58
C GLU A 256 -17.03 -4.58 -19.20
N GLU A 257 -16.25 -4.44 -18.13
CA GLU A 257 -16.77 -4.55 -16.75
C GLU A 257 -17.90 -3.55 -16.47
N ALA A 258 -17.74 -2.29 -16.91
CA ALA A 258 -18.77 -1.27 -16.78
C ALA A 258 -20.03 -1.61 -17.57
N LYS A 259 -19.90 -2.18 -18.79
CA LYS A 259 -21.04 -2.65 -19.59
C LYS A 259 -21.80 -3.77 -18.88
N VAL A 260 -21.10 -4.78 -18.38
CA VAL A 260 -21.72 -5.90 -17.65
C VAL A 260 -22.45 -5.41 -16.41
N LEU A 261 -21.88 -4.45 -15.66
CA LEU A 261 -22.54 -3.85 -14.51
C LEU A 261 -23.82 -3.09 -14.90
N LEU A 262 -23.82 -2.37 -16.02
CA LEU A 262 -25.02 -1.69 -16.51
C LEU A 262 -26.11 -2.67 -16.94
N GLU A 263 -25.74 -3.77 -17.60
CA GLU A 263 -26.69 -4.83 -17.97
C GLU A 263 -27.30 -5.51 -16.74
N LEU A 264 -26.48 -5.81 -15.73
CA LEU A 264 -26.97 -6.37 -14.47
C LEU A 264 -27.97 -5.43 -13.79
N ARG A 265 -27.65 -4.13 -13.72
CA ARG A 265 -28.58 -3.12 -13.17
C ARG A 265 -29.87 -3.01 -13.98
N ARG A 266 -29.80 -3.14 -15.30
CA ARG A 266 -30.99 -3.17 -16.15
C ARG A 266 -31.87 -4.39 -15.84
N ILE A 267 -31.29 -5.57 -15.70
CA ILE A 267 -32.04 -6.79 -15.34
C ILE A 267 -32.68 -6.66 -13.95
N GLU A 268 -31.97 -6.10 -12.98
CA GLU A 268 -32.53 -5.85 -11.63
C GLU A 268 -33.73 -4.90 -11.69
N LEU A 269 -33.64 -3.82 -12.49
CA LEU A 269 -34.75 -2.88 -12.69
C LEU A 269 -35.94 -3.55 -13.38
N GLU A 270 -35.71 -4.35 -14.42
CA GLU A 270 -36.78 -5.09 -15.11
C GLU A 270 -37.46 -6.09 -14.18
N ARG A 271 -36.70 -6.80 -13.33
CA ARG A 271 -37.24 -7.70 -12.30
C ARG A 271 -38.07 -6.95 -11.27
N ALA A 272 -37.59 -5.81 -10.76
CA ALA A 272 -38.33 -4.99 -9.80
C ALA A 272 -39.63 -4.46 -10.41
N LYS A 273 -39.62 -4.09 -11.70
CA LYS A 273 -40.82 -3.66 -12.43
C LYS A 273 -41.86 -4.77 -12.53
N LEU A 274 -41.45 -5.98 -12.91
CA LEU A 274 -42.36 -7.14 -12.98
C LEU A 274 -42.96 -7.47 -11.61
N GLU A 275 -42.18 -7.36 -10.53
CA GLU A 275 -42.68 -7.58 -9.17
C GLU A 275 -43.72 -6.52 -8.76
N LEU A 276 -43.48 -5.25 -9.10
CA LEU A 276 -44.46 -4.18 -8.86
C LEU A 276 -45.75 -4.38 -9.65
N ASP A 277 -45.65 -4.80 -10.92
CA ASP A 277 -46.82 -5.08 -11.76
C ASP A 277 -47.63 -6.27 -11.21
N ARG A 278 -46.95 -7.30 -10.69
CA ARG A 278 -47.58 -8.44 -9.98
C ARG A 278 -48.33 -7.99 -8.73
N LEU A 279 -47.72 -7.14 -7.90
CA LEU A 279 -48.36 -6.60 -6.70
C LEU A 279 -49.58 -5.75 -7.04
N ARG A 280 -49.49 -4.92 -8.10
CA ARG A 280 -50.63 -4.12 -8.60
C ARG A 280 -51.78 -4.98 -9.09
N ALA A 281 -51.50 -6.04 -9.83
CA ALA A 281 -52.52 -6.99 -10.27
C ALA A 281 -53.22 -7.67 -9.08
N ALA A 282 -52.46 -8.10 -8.07
CA ALA A 282 -53.01 -8.71 -6.86
C ALA A 282 -53.87 -7.75 -6.03
N THR A 283 -53.54 -6.45 -6.00
CA THR A 283 -54.40 -5.44 -5.36
C THR A 283 -55.68 -5.18 -6.15
N ALA A 284 -55.63 -5.16 -7.48
CA ALA A 284 -56.80 -4.93 -8.31
C ALA A 284 -57.87 -6.04 -8.16
N GLU A 285 -57.47 -7.28 -7.92
CA GLU A 285 -58.43 -8.38 -7.64
C GLU A 285 -59.12 -8.24 -6.28
N ARG A 286 -58.47 -7.64 -5.28
CA ARG A 286 -59.09 -7.41 -3.96
C ARG A 286 -60.17 -6.33 -3.98
N ASP A 287 -60.00 -5.32 -4.83
CA ASP A 287 -60.97 -4.23 -4.97
C ASP A 287 -62.08 -4.54 -5.97
N SER A 288 -62.08 -5.74 -6.56
CA SER A 288 -63.17 -6.20 -7.40
C SER A 288 -64.44 -6.32 -6.54
N PRO A 289 -65.53 -5.59 -6.87
CA PRO A 289 -66.76 -5.59 -6.07
C PRO A 289 -67.21 -7.02 -5.87
N ALA A 290 -67.45 -7.39 -4.60
CA ALA A 290 -67.94 -8.73 -4.26
C ALA A 290 -69.08 -9.10 -5.21
N PRO A 291 -69.08 -10.32 -5.81
CA PRO A 291 -70.14 -10.73 -6.70
C PRO A 291 -71.46 -10.52 -5.97
N THR A 292 -72.27 -9.60 -6.50
CA THR A 292 -73.55 -9.25 -5.91
C THR A 292 -74.30 -10.56 -5.70
N PRO A 293 -74.72 -10.89 -4.47
CA PRO A 293 -75.42 -12.13 -4.23
C PRO A 293 -76.62 -12.20 -5.19
N PRO A 294 -76.89 -13.36 -5.81
CA PRO A 294 -77.96 -13.48 -6.77
C PRO A 294 -79.23 -12.96 -6.12
N SER A 295 -79.73 -11.84 -6.65
CA SER A 295 -80.97 -11.22 -6.18
C SER A 295 -82.05 -12.28 -6.31
N SER A 296 -82.52 -12.81 -5.18
CA SER A 296 -83.68 -13.71 -5.14
C SER A 296 -84.84 -12.95 -5.77
N ALA A 297 -85.08 -13.22 -7.05
CA ALA A 297 -86.27 -12.82 -7.76
C ALA A 297 -87.45 -13.42 -6.99
N ASN A 298 -88.10 -12.55 -6.22
CA ASN A 298 -89.31 -12.84 -5.48
C ASN A 298 -90.41 -13.09 -6.52
N GLN A 299 -90.54 -14.34 -6.96
CA GLN A 299 -91.70 -14.78 -7.72
C GLN A 299 -92.89 -14.74 -6.77
N ASN A 300 -93.69 -13.68 -6.90
CA ASN A 300 -94.96 -13.55 -6.22
C ASN A 300 -96.07 -13.84 -7.25
N PRO A 301 -96.56 -15.08 -7.37
CA PRO A 301 -97.68 -15.40 -8.23
C PRO A 301 -98.97 -15.19 -7.43
N ASN A 302 -99.40 -13.93 -7.28
CA ASN A 302 -100.72 -13.69 -6.72
C ASN A 302 -101.76 -13.69 -7.85
N CYS A 303 -102.37 -14.86 -7.99
CA CYS A 303 -103.64 -15.09 -8.64
C CYS A 303 -104.69 -14.08 -8.15
N TYR A 304 -105.32 -13.36 -9.06
CA TYR A 304 -106.68 -12.88 -8.86
C TYR A 304 -107.55 -13.51 -9.96
N ASN A 305 -108.32 -14.50 -9.52
CA ASN A 305 -109.60 -14.85 -10.13
C ASN A 305 -110.69 -14.17 -9.29
N GLU A 306 -111.78 -13.81 -9.99
CA GLU A 306 -113.05 -13.18 -9.58
C GLU A 306 -113.19 -11.68 -9.84
#